data_AF-A0AAD6Y765-F1
#
_entry.id   AF-A0AAD6Y765-F1
#
_cell.length_a   1.000
_cell.length_b   1.000
_cell.length_c   1.000
_cell.angle_alpha   90.00
_cell.angle_beta   90.00
_cell.angle_gamma   90.00
#
_symmetry.space_group_name_H-M   'P 1'
#
loop_
_entity.id
_entity.type
_entity.pdbx_description
1 polymer ?
#
loop_
_entity_poly.entity_id
_entity_poly.type
_entity_poly.pdbx_seq_one_letter_code
_entity_poly.pdbx_strand_id
1 'polypeptide(L)'
;VRTITKKILHSSTILLPEWKNLLAELDFAIRVLPRDVKTRWNSTFDMINVILQYRRPVKLFTAAAANGLRAYELSGDEWTTLEDLRDALKHATLYFSRASATLASVVPTMDKIDALLATAAELVERPLSTAIKVALLQGKHTLNRYYSKTFESRVYRIAMRTFPLSTCNTLSFLTCEQLSILVTSSATLRRTSGRPPTLNAPDRSLKKSTRSTATRSPTLWLAIPTPMPTPITVPTPMLR
;
A
#
# COMPACT_ATOMS: atom_id res chain seq x y z
N VAL A 1 13.74 6.99 14.27
CA VAL A 1 12.43 7.60 13.85
C VAL A 1 11.22 6.97 14.57
N ARG A 2 10.54 5.93 14.05
CA ARG A 2 9.26 5.40 14.60
C ARG A 2 9.23 5.21 16.13
N THR A 3 10.31 4.65 16.68
CA THR A 3 10.46 4.40 18.13
C THR A 3 10.53 5.68 18.95
N ILE A 4 11.19 6.73 18.43
CA ILE A 4 11.31 8.06 19.07
C ILE A 4 9.92 8.65 19.24
N THR A 5 9.15 8.74 18.15
CA THR A 5 7.78 9.29 18.17
C THR A 5 6.86 8.51 19.09
N LYS A 6 6.97 7.17 19.10
CA LYS A 6 6.18 6.31 20.01
C LYS A 6 6.55 6.56 21.47
N LYS A 7 7.84 6.66 21.81
CA LYS A 7 8.30 6.93 23.19
C LYS A 7 7.85 8.30 23.69
N ILE A 8 8.00 9.35 22.87
CA ILE A 8 7.54 10.71 23.20
C ILE A 8 6.01 10.72 23.42
N LEU A 9 5.24 10.17 22.46
CA LEU A 9 3.77 10.18 22.55
C LEU A 9 3.23 9.37 23.75
N HIS A 10 3.90 8.29 24.13
CA HIS A 10 3.47 7.43 25.25
C HIS A 10 3.99 7.89 26.62
N SER A 11 4.90 8.88 26.68
CA SER A 11 5.41 9.48 27.92
C SER A 11 4.83 10.89 28.09
N SER A 12 3.54 10.94 28.43
CA SER A 12 2.76 12.18 28.56
C SER A 12 3.24 13.12 29.66
N THR A 13 3.97 12.62 30.66
CA THR A 13 4.40 13.34 31.87
C THR A 13 5.86 13.77 31.88
N ILE A 14 6.74 13.13 31.09
CA ILE A 14 8.20 13.38 31.12
C ILE A 14 8.67 13.84 29.74
N LEU A 15 8.67 12.94 28.75
CA LEU A 15 9.24 13.26 27.43
C LEU A 15 8.36 14.22 26.62
N LEU A 16 7.03 14.15 26.75
CA LEU A 16 6.14 15.03 25.99
C LEU A 16 6.16 16.49 26.47
N PRO A 17 6.19 16.80 27.79
CA PRO A 17 6.42 18.16 28.28
C PRO A 17 7.81 18.68 27.90
N GLU A 18 8.88 17.92 28.13
CA GLU A 18 10.24 18.37 27.76
C GLU A 18 10.36 18.62 26.25
N TRP A 19 9.76 17.79 25.40
CA TRP A 19 9.70 18.03 23.97
C TRP A 19 9.05 19.38 23.64
N LYS A 20 7.93 19.74 24.31
CA LYS A 20 7.27 21.03 24.10
C LYS A 20 8.12 22.21 24.59
N ASN A 21 8.79 22.07 25.73
CA ASN A 21 9.68 23.09 26.28
C ASN A 21 10.85 23.35 25.32
N LEU A 22 11.51 22.29 24.84
CA LEU A 22 12.60 22.39 23.87
C LEU A 22 12.14 23.00 22.52
N LEU A 23 10.89 22.78 22.10
CA LEU A 23 10.34 23.49 20.93
C LEU A 23 10.16 24.98 21.20
N ALA A 24 9.69 25.37 22.38
CA ALA A 24 9.55 26.78 22.76
C ALA A 24 10.92 27.49 22.89
N GLU A 25 11.91 26.85 23.50
CA GLU A 25 13.29 27.35 23.62
C GLU A 25 13.98 27.57 22.27
N LEU A 26 13.64 26.75 21.26
CA LEU A 26 14.20 26.85 19.91
C LEU A 26 13.36 27.70 18.95
N ASP A 27 12.29 28.33 19.43
CA ASP A 27 11.30 29.11 18.65
C ASP A 27 10.65 28.31 17.50
N PHE A 28 10.34 27.03 17.75
CA PHE A 28 9.58 26.17 16.84
C PHE A 28 8.10 26.11 17.24
N ALA A 29 7.21 26.10 16.26
CA ALA A 29 5.79 25.88 16.47
C ALA A 29 5.54 24.57 17.26
N ILE A 30 4.97 24.70 18.46
CA ILE A 30 4.76 23.60 19.41
C ILE A 30 3.86 22.53 18.79
N ARG A 31 4.43 21.37 18.47
CA ARG A 31 3.75 20.30 17.75
C ARG A 31 4.12 18.92 18.29
N VAL A 32 3.13 18.05 18.42
CA VAL A 32 3.35 16.62 18.71
C VAL A 32 3.75 15.90 17.42
N LEU A 33 4.82 15.11 17.47
CA LEU A 33 5.31 14.36 16.30
C LEU A 33 4.25 13.34 15.81
N PRO A 34 3.98 13.22 14.49
CA PRO A 34 2.98 12.28 13.98
C PRO A 34 3.38 10.83 14.20
N ARG A 35 2.48 10.02 14.75
CA ARG A 35 2.69 8.58 14.90
C ARG A 35 2.41 7.83 13.59
N ASP A 36 3.26 6.85 13.30
CA ASP A 36 3.01 5.89 12.24
C ASP A 36 1.90 4.88 12.61
N VAL A 37 0.94 4.69 11.71
CA VAL A 37 -0.29 3.93 11.89
C VAL A 37 -0.42 2.91 10.75
N LYS A 38 -0.26 1.61 11.05
CA LYS A 38 -0.21 0.53 10.05
C LYS A 38 -1.36 0.52 9.03
N THR A 39 -2.55 1.00 9.41
CA THR A 39 -3.76 1.04 8.57
C THR A 39 -3.91 2.33 7.75
N ARG A 40 -3.10 3.37 8.00
CA ARG A 40 -3.13 4.64 7.25
C ARG A 40 -1.92 4.72 6.34
N TRP A 41 -2.13 4.46 5.05
CA TRP A 41 -1.08 4.35 4.03
C TRP A 41 -0.07 5.53 3.98
N ASN A 42 -0.47 6.74 4.36
CA ASN A 42 0.38 7.94 4.38
C ASN A 42 1.13 8.21 5.69
N SER A 43 0.86 7.49 6.79
CA SER A 43 1.38 7.88 8.11
C SER A 43 2.91 7.84 8.22
N THR A 44 3.56 6.97 7.45
CA THR A 44 5.02 6.91 7.39
C THR A 44 5.60 8.15 6.70
N PHE A 45 5.00 8.59 5.58
CA PHE A 45 5.38 9.85 4.92
C PHE A 45 5.12 11.06 5.82
N ASP A 46 3.93 11.16 6.41
CA ASP A 46 3.54 12.26 7.31
C ASP A 46 4.53 12.39 8.48
N MET A 47 4.89 11.27 9.11
CA MET A 47 5.88 11.21 10.20
C MET A 47 7.29 11.64 9.75
N ILE A 48 7.78 11.11 8.62
CA ILE A 48 9.13 11.45 8.12
C ILE A 48 9.21 12.93 7.73
N ASN A 49 8.20 13.44 7.02
CA ASN A 49 8.15 14.84 6.58
C ASN A 49 8.25 15.81 7.78
N VAL A 50 7.52 15.54 8.87
CA VAL A 50 7.63 16.37 10.09
C VAL A 50 8.97 16.19 10.80
N ILE A 51 9.50 14.98 10.89
CA ILE A 51 10.79 14.76 11.59
C ILE A 51 11.97 15.41 10.85
N LEU A 52 11.89 15.54 9.52
CA LEU A 52 12.85 16.31 8.73
C LEU A 52 12.69 17.83 8.93
N GLN A 53 11.46 18.34 9.05
CA GLN A 53 11.22 19.76 9.40
C GLN A 53 11.76 20.10 10.80
N TYR A 54 11.61 19.19 11.77
CA TYR A 54 12.05 19.36 13.15
C TYR A 54 13.43 18.73 13.42
N ARG A 55 14.31 18.62 12.41
CA ARG A 55 15.61 17.94 12.49
C ARG A 55 16.52 18.47 13.61
N ARG A 56 16.58 19.80 13.80
CA ARG A 56 17.36 20.43 14.89
C ARG A 56 16.80 20.08 16.28
N PRO A 57 15.52 20.31 16.58
CA PRO A 57 14.90 19.82 17.82
C PRO A 57 15.10 18.33 18.09
N VAL A 58 14.87 17.47 17.09
CA VAL A 58 15.01 16.00 17.26
C VAL A 58 16.44 15.61 17.65
N LYS A 59 17.47 16.16 16.99
CA LYS A 59 18.87 15.87 17.32
C LYS A 59 19.22 16.23 18.77
N LEU A 60 18.87 17.44 19.20
CA LEU A 60 19.12 17.91 20.56
C LEU A 60 18.37 17.05 21.60
N PHE A 61 17.10 16.74 21.33
CA PHE A 61 16.27 15.92 22.20
C PHE A 61 16.79 14.48 22.34
N THR A 62 17.35 13.88 21.27
CA THR A 62 17.98 12.54 21.36
C THR A 62 19.35 12.55 22.01
N ALA A 63 20.14 13.62 21.85
CA ALA A 63 21.47 13.74 22.44
C ALA A 63 21.43 13.96 23.96
N ALA A 64 20.38 14.62 24.47
CA ALA A 64 20.17 14.86 25.90
C ALA A 64 20.05 13.54 26.69
N ALA A 65 21.02 13.28 27.57
CA ALA A 65 21.09 12.02 28.33
C ALA A 65 19.87 11.77 29.22
N ALA A 66 19.28 12.85 29.79
CA ALA A 66 18.08 12.80 30.63
C ALA A 66 16.88 12.11 29.94
N ASN A 67 16.76 12.23 28.62
CA ASN A 67 15.64 11.66 27.86
C ASN A 67 15.75 10.13 27.67
N GLY A 68 16.92 9.51 27.91
CA GLY A 68 17.12 8.08 27.67
C GLY A 68 16.91 7.65 26.21
N LEU A 69 17.06 8.58 25.26
CA LEU A 69 16.83 8.37 23.81
C LEU A 69 18.11 8.30 22.96
N ARG A 70 19.29 8.44 23.56
CA ARG A 70 20.59 8.47 22.87
C ARG A 70 20.85 7.24 21.99
N ALA A 71 20.33 6.07 22.37
CA ALA A 71 20.39 4.84 21.56
C ALA A 71 19.54 4.88 20.26
N TYR A 72 18.81 5.97 20.00
CA TYR A 72 18.05 6.23 18.77
C TYR A 72 18.47 7.54 18.09
N GLU A 73 19.62 8.11 18.47
CA GLU A 73 20.23 9.22 17.76
C GLU A 73 20.56 8.79 16.31
N LEU A 74 20.19 9.63 15.35
CA LEU A 74 20.28 9.32 13.92
C LEU A 74 21.59 9.82 13.33
N SER A 75 22.35 8.94 12.68
CA SER A 75 23.61 9.27 12.00
C SER A 75 23.39 10.21 10.80
N GLY A 76 24.46 10.83 10.30
CA GLY A 76 24.41 11.68 9.11
C GLY A 76 23.75 10.99 7.91
N ASP A 77 24.17 9.75 7.64
CA ASP A 77 23.70 8.95 6.51
C ASP A 77 22.26 8.45 6.70
N GLU A 78 21.84 8.18 7.94
CA GLU A 78 20.44 7.86 8.26
C GLU A 78 19.51 9.05 8.01
N TRP A 79 19.97 10.28 8.25
CA TRP A 79 19.20 11.48 7.87
C TRP A 79 19.06 11.60 6.34
N THR A 80 20.14 11.38 5.58
CA THR A 80 20.09 11.37 4.10
C THR A 80 19.14 10.29 3.59
N THR A 81 19.21 9.08 4.17
CA THR A 81 18.32 7.95 3.88
C THR A 81 16.85 8.29 4.12
N LEU A 82 16.54 9.12 5.12
CA LEU A 82 15.16 9.60 5.38
C LEU A 82 14.70 10.66 4.38
N GLU A 83 15.62 11.50 3.87
CA GLU A 83 15.34 12.49 2.83
C GLU A 83 15.03 11.81 1.49
N ASP A 84 15.83 10.82 1.09
CA ASP A 84 15.57 9.97 -0.09
C ASP A 84 14.22 9.25 0.03
N LEU A 85 13.94 8.63 1.18
CA LEU A 85 12.69 7.91 1.42
C LEU A 85 11.46 8.84 1.43
N ARG A 86 11.59 10.07 1.95
CA ARG A 86 10.54 11.10 1.85
C ARG A 86 10.21 11.36 0.40
N ASP A 87 11.20 11.62 -0.45
CA ASP A 87 10.97 12.06 -1.82
C ASP A 87 10.42 10.94 -2.70
N ALA A 88 10.88 9.70 -2.51
CA ALA A 88 10.28 8.52 -3.15
C ALA A 88 8.79 8.35 -2.82
N LEU A 89 8.36 8.64 -1.58
CA LEU A 89 6.97 8.50 -1.15
C LEU A 89 6.08 9.72 -1.50
N LYS A 90 6.68 10.90 -1.67
CA LYS A 90 6.00 12.21 -1.78
C LYS A 90 4.94 12.25 -2.87
N HIS A 91 5.29 11.87 -4.10
CA HIS A 91 4.41 12.04 -5.26
C HIS A 91 3.18 11.12 -5.20
N ALA A 92 3.37 9.85 -4.82
CA ALA A 92 2.28 8.88 -4.66
C ALA A 92 1.33 9.30 -3.52
N THR A 93 1.90 9.63 -2.35
CA THR A 93 1.17 10.03 -1.14
C THR A 93 0.30 11.27 -1.42
N LEU A 94 0.87 12.33 -1.99
CA LEU A 94 0.15 13.58 -2.27
C LEU A 94 -0.90 13.45 -3.37
N TYR A 95 -0.83 12.43 -4.24
CA TYR A 95 -1.83 12.22 -5.28
C TYR A 95 -3.14 11.64 -4.71
N PHE A 96 -3.11 10.45 -4.12
CA PHE A 96 -4.35 9.84 -3.58
C PHE A 96 -4.81 10.44 -2.24
N SER A 97 -4.09 11.43 -1.68
CA SER A 97 -4.61 12.28 -0.59
C SER A 97 -5.66 13.30 -1.07
N ARG A 98 -5.83 13.49 -2.38
CA ARG A 98 -6.75 14.47 -2.96
C ARG A 98 -8.17 13.90 -3.01
N ALA A 99 -9.16 14.72 -2.68
CA ALA A 99 -10.58 14.37 -2.85
C ALA A 99 -10.97 14.07 -4.31
N SER A 100 -10.17 14.54 -5.28
CA SER A 100 -10.35 14.26 -6.72
C SER A 100 -9.76 12.91 -7.18
N ALA A 101 -9.15 12.12 -6.30
CA ALA A 101 -8.62 10.80 -6.65
C ALA A 101 -9.77 9.81 -6.89
N THR A 102 -9.99 9.44 -8.15
CA THR A 102 -11.07 8.52 -8.56
C THR A 102 -10.56 7.09 -8.73
N LEU A 103 -11.46 6.10 -8.69
CA LEU A 103 -11.07 4.69 -8.82
C LEU A 103 -10.38 4.38 -10.17
N ALA A 104 -10.75 5.06 -11.26
CA ALA A 104 -10.12 4.91 -12.57
C ALA A 104 -8.71 5.53 -12.63
N SER A 105 -8.42 6.54 -11.80
CA SER A 105 -7.08 7.15 -11.73
C SER A 105 -6.01 6.24 -11.13
N VAL A 106 -6.41 5.11 -10.52
CA VAL A 106 -5.51 4.15 -9.87
C VAL A 106 -4.52 3.54 -10.85
N VAL A 107 -4.96 3.04 -12.03
CA VAL A 107 -4.03 2.43 -13.01
C VAL A 107 -3.02 3.44 -13.55
N PRO A 108 -3.41 4.61 -14.10
CA PRO A 108 -2.45 5.63 -14.54
C PRO A 108 -1.51 6.15 -13.43
N THR A 109 -1.91 6.03 -12.17
CA THR A 109 -1.04 6.39 -11.03
C THR A 109 -0.12 5.24 -10.64
N MET A 110 -0.57 3.98 -10.72
CA MET A 110 0.31 2.82 -10.58
C MET A 110 1.38 2.80 -11.68
N ASP A 111 1.03 3.10 -12.94
CA ASP A 111 1.99 3.19 -14.04
C ASP A 111 3.07 4.26 -13.77
N LYS A 112 2.66 5.43 -13.27
CA LYS A 112 3.58 6.50 -12.85
C LYS A 112 4.46 6.09 -11.68
N ILE A 113 3.92 5.37 -10.69
CA ILE A 113 4.71 4.86 -9.57
C ILE A 113 5.69 3.80 -10.07
N ASP A 114 5.31 2.92 -10.99
CA ASP A 114 6.20 1.90 -11.53
C ASP A 114 7.39 2.51 -12.30
N ALA A 115 7.12 3.54 -13.10
CA ALA A 115 8.14 4.34 -13.78
C ALA A 115 9.05 5.09 -12.80
N LEU A 116 8.50 5.69 -11.73
CA LEU A 116 9.28 6.33 -10.66
C LEU A 116 10.15 5.32 -9.89
N LEU A 117 9.65 4.12 -9.62
CA LEU A 117 10.42 3.05 -8.95
C LEU A 117 11.52 2.48 -9.85
N ALA A 118 11.28 2.36 -11.16
CA ALA A 118 12.30 1.93 -12.13
C ALA A 118 13.42 2.98 -12.24
N THR A 119 13.05 4.24 -12.55
CA THR A 119 14.02 5.35 -12.66
C THR A 119 14.79 5.59 -11.35
N ALA A 120 14.16 5.49 -10.17
CA ALA A 120 14.86 5.61 -8.89
C ALA A 120 15.83 4.44 -8.58
N ALA A 121 15.61 3.25 -9.15
CA ALA A 121 16.57 2.15 -9.06
C ALA A 121 17.78 2.37 -10.02
N GLU A 122 17.49 2.87 -11.22
CA GLU A 122 18.43 3.08 -12.33
C GLU A 122 19.27 4.37 -12.23
N LEU A 123 18.81 5.39 -11.49
CA LEU A 123 19.52 6.66 -11.32
C LEU A 123 20.95 6.46 -10.79
N VAL A 124 21.92 6.91 -11.61
CA VAL A 124 23.37 6.85 -11.35
C VAL A 124 23.89 8.11 -10.66
N GLU A 125 23.29 9.28 -10.94
CA GLU A 125 23.82 10.59 -10.54
C GLU A 125 23.75 10.91 -9.05
N ARG A 126 22.81 10.28 -8.33
CA ARG A 126 22.82 10.24 -6.86
C ARG A 126 22.72 8.77 -6.46
N PRO A 127 23.75 8.18 -5.85
CA PRO A 127 23.70 6.78 -5.42
C PRO A 127 22.77 6.66 -4.21
N LEU A 128 21.47 6.44 -4.46
CA LEU A 128 20.53 5.99 -3.42
C LEU A 128 21.16 4.78 -2.72
N SER A 129 21.09 4.75 -1.39
CA SER A 129 21.72 3.68 -0.62
C SER A 129 21.20 2.31 -1.05
N THR A 130 22.07 1.29 -1.04
CA THR A 130 21.72 -0.08 -1.47
C THR A 130 20.48 -0.61 -0.74
N ALA A 131 20.31 -0.24 0.54
CA ALA A 131 19.12 -0.57 1.32
C ALA A 131 17.83 0.04 0.74
N ILE A 132 17.85 1.31 0.29
CA ILE A 132 16.71 1.93 -0.38
C ILE A 132 16.48 1.26 -1.75
N LYS A 133 17.52 1.01 -2.55
CA LYS A 133 17.36 0.34 -3.86
C LYS A 133 16.66 -1.02 -3.74
N VAL A 134 17.08 -1.85 -2.77
CA VAL A 134 16.41 -3.13 -2.47
C VAL A 134 14.96 -2.92 -2.00
N ALA A 135 14.71 -1.91 -1.15
CA ALA A 135 13.35 -1.59 -0.71
C ALA A 135 12.43 -1.10 -1.84
N LEU A 136 12.94 -0.32 -2.80
CA LEU A 136 12.21 0.14 -3.98
C LEU A 136 11.87 -1.02 -4.92
N LEU A 137 12.81 -1.95 -5.16
CA LEU A 137 12.56 -3.18 -5.93
C LEU A 137 11.50 -4.06 -5.26
N GLN A 138 11.57 -4.24 -3.93
CA GLN A 138 10.54 -4.95 -3.18
C GLN A 138 9.17 -4.23 -3.23
N GLY A 139 9.19 -2.90 -3.26
CA GLY A 139 8.03 -2.05 -3.52
C GLY A 139 7.42 -2.32 -4.91
N LYS A 140 8.25 -2.39 -5.96
CA LYS A 140 7.86 -2.71 -7.34
C LYS A 140 7.22 -4.10 -7.46
N HIS A 141 7.81 -5.13 -6.86
CA HIS A 141 7.18 -6.46 -6.78
C HIS A 141 5.82 -6.43 -6.07
N THR A 142 5.69 -5.64 -5.01
CA THR A 142 4.43 -5.47 -4.29
C THR A 142 3.38 -4.73 -5.13
N LEU A 143 3.79 -3.68 -5.86
CA LEU A 143 2.96 -2.92 -6.78
C LEU A 143 2.41 -3.83 -7.90
N ASN A 144 3.28 -4.62 -8.55
CA ASN A 144 2.90 -5.54 -9.62
C ASN A 144 1.86 -6.59 -9.15
N ARG A 145 1.95 -7.05 -7.89
CA ARG A 145 0.96 -7.95 -7.29
C ARG A 145 -0.42 -7.30 -7.07
N TYR A 146 -0.47 -5.98 -6.86
CA TYR A 146 -1.74 -5.24 -6.83
C TYR A 146 -2.23 -4.87 -8.24
N TYR A 147 -1.31 -4.62 -9.17
CA TYR A 147 -1.60 -4.34 -10.57
C TYR A 147 -2.39 -5.49 -11.22
N SER A 148 -1.94 -6.74 -11.08
CA SER A 148 -2.65 -7.92 -11.62
C SER A 148 -4.10 -8.01 -11.09
N LYS A 149 -4.29 -7.83 -9.78
CA LYS A 149 -5.60 -7.86 -9.11
C LYS A 149 -6.53 -6.72 -9.54
N THR A 150 -5.98 -5.61 -10.02
CA THR A 150 -6.77 -4.46 -10.50
C THR A 150 -7.58 -4.85 -11.74
N PHE A 151 -7.03 -5.69 -12.62
CA PHE A 151 -7.73 -6.18 -13.81
C PHE A 151 -8.72 -7.33 -13.51
N GLU A 152 -8.49 -8.11 -12.45
CA GLU A 152 -9.42 -9.15 -12.00
C GLU A 152 -10.72 -8.55 -11.41
N SER A 153 -10.64 -7.35 -10.83
CA SER A 153 -11.77 -6.70 -10.16
C SER A 153 -12.77 -6.05 -11.12
N ARG A 154 -14.03 -6.45 -11.01
CA ARG A 154 -15.15 -5.87 -11.79
C ARG A 154 -15.31 -4.37 -11.56
N VAL A 155 -15.05 -3.88 -10.33
CA VAL A 155 -15.27 -2.47 -9.98
C VAL A 155 -14.28 -1.56 -10.72
N TYR A 156 -13.00 -1.95 -10.77
CA TYR A 156 -11.97 -1.25 -11.54
C TYR A 156 -12.25 -1.33 -13.05
N ARG A 157 -12.66 -2.49 -13.57
CA ARG A 157 -13.04 -2.65 -14.99
C ARG A 157 -14.21 -1.74 -15.40
N ILE A 158 -15.20 -1.55 -14.52
CA ILE A 158 -16.30 -0.61 -14.76
C ILE A 158 -15.78 0.83 -14.74
N ALA A 159 -15.07 1.22 -13.67
CA ALA A 159 -14.57 2.58 -13.49
C ALA A 159 -13.68 3.06 -14.64
N MET A 160 -12.76 2.19 -15.13
CA MET A 160 -11.92 2.49 -16.30
C MET A 160 -12.73 2.64 -17.58
N ARG A 161 -13.78 1.82 -17.79
CA ARG A 161 -14.65 1.91 -18.98
C ARG A 161 -15.50 3.16 -19.01
N THR A 162 -15.87 3.68 -17.84
CA THR A 162 -16.65 4.92 -17.68
C THR A 162 -15.79 6.19 -17.70
N PHE A 163 -14.46 6.07 -17.74
CA PHE A 163 -13.58 7.24 -17.69
C PHE A 163 -13.39 7.86 -19.08
N PRO A 164 -13.57 9.19 -19.25
CA PRO A 164 -13.43 9.82 -20.55
C PRO A 164 -11.98 9.71 -21.06
N LEU A 165 -11.84 9.16 -22.27
CA LEU A 165 -10.56 8.85 -22.91
C LEU A 165 -9.71 10.08 -23.25
N SER A 166 -10.26 11.29 -23.15
CA SER A 166 -9.62 12.58 -23.49
C SER A 166 -8.40 12.95 -22.63
N THR A 167 -8.08 12.17 -21.60
CA THR A 167 -6.86 12.33 -20.77
C THR A 167 -5.87 11.16 -20.89
N CYS A 168 -6.10 10.20 -21.80
CA CYS A 168 -5.37 8.93 -21.83
C CYS A 168 -4.45 8.78 -23.05
N ASN A 169 -3.35 9.53 -23.09
CA ASN A 169 -2.29 9.36 -24.10
C ASN A 169 -1.41 8.10 -23.93
N THR A 170 -1.73 7.22 -22.95
CA THR A 170 -0.90 6.05 -22.59
C THR A 170 -1.69 4.73 -22.52
N LEU A 171 -2.76 4.58 -23.31
CA LEU A 171 -3.45 3.29 -23.51
C LEU A 171 -3.35 2.78 -24.96
N SER A 172 -2.13 2.76 -25.50
CA SER A 172 -1.80 2.04 -26.74
C SER A 172 -1.62 0.52 -26.56
N PHE A 173 -1.67 0.00 -25.33
CA PHE A 173 -1.33 -1.40 -25.00
C PHE A 173 -2.45 -2.25 -24.38
N LEU A 174 -3.71 -1.82 -24.47
CA LEU A 174 -4.87 -2.71 -24.28
C LEU A 174 -5.73 -2.70 -25.55
N THR A 175 -5.28 -3.47 -26.55
CA THR A 175 -6.03 -3.67 -27.80
C THR A 175 -7.41 -4.25 -27.50
N CYS A 176 -8.39 -3.89 -28.34
CA CYS A 176 -9.78 -4.34 -28.19
C CYS A 176 -9.97 -5.88 -28.26
N GLU A 177 -8.95 -6.63 -28.70
CA GLU A 177 -8.99 -8.09 -28.87
C GLU A 177 -9.25 -8.87 -27.58
N GLN A 178 -8.74 -8.43 -26.42
CA GLN A 178 -8.97 -9.16 -25.17
C GLN A 178 -10.39 -8.95 -24.60
N LEU A 179 -11.10 -7.90 -25.03
CA LEU A 179 -12.48 -7.64 -24.63
C LEU A 179 -13.52 -8.37 -25.50
N SER A 180 -13.23 -8.63 -26.77
CA SER A 180 -14.14 -9.39 -27.64
C SER A 180 -14.28 -10.84 -27.16
N ILE A 181 -13.16 -11.54 -26.93
CA ILE A 181 -13.11 -12.96 -26.54
C ILE A 181 -13.96 -13.26 -25.29
N LEU A 182 -13.92 -12.39 -24.27
CA LEU A 182 -14.71 -12.55 -23.04
C LEU A 182 -16.22 -12.32 -23.22
N VAL A 183 -16.62 -11.45 -24.15
CA VAL A 183 -18.03 -11.20 -24.47
C VAL A 183 -18.62 -12.37 -25.27
N THR A 184 -17.89 -12.90 -26.26
CA THR A 184 -18.36 -14.06 -27.05
C THR A 184 -18.51 -15.30 -26.19
N SER A 185 -17.52 -15.60 -25.32
CA SER A 185 -17.55 -16.79 -24.46
C SER A 185 -18.74 -16.79 -23.48
N SER A 186 -19.13 -15.60 -22.99
CA SER A 186 -20.30 -15.41 -22.11
C SER A 186 -21.66 -15.53 -22.82
N ALA A 187 -21.68 -15.49 -24.15
CA ALA A 187 -22.87 -15.72 -24.97
C ALA A 187 -23.03 -17.21 -25.32
N THR A 188 -21.94 -17.92 -25.62
CA THR A 188 -21.97 -19.36 -25.92
C THR A 188 -22.42 -20.20 -24.72
N LEU A 189 -21.91 -19.90 -23.51
CA LEU A 189 -22.26 -20.63 -22.29
C LEU A 189 -23.74 -20.50 -21.90
N ARG A 190 -24.43 -19.45 -22.38
CA ARG A 190 -25.84 -19.19 -22.11
C ARG A 190 -26.78 -19.91 -23.09
N ARG A 191 -26.24 -20.54 -24.14
CA ARG A 191 -27.00 -21.20 -25.20
C ARG A 191 -27.07 -22.73 -25.06
N THR A 192 -26.32 -23.31 -24.12
CA THR A 192 -26.23 -24.77 -23.90
C THR A 192 -26.91 -25.27 -22.62
N SER A 193 -27.42 -24.39 -21.75
CA SER A 193 -28.13 -24.77 -20.51
C SER A 193 -29.60 -25.15 -20.77
N GLY A 194 -29.85 -26.02 -21.75
CA GLY A 194 -31.18 -26.45 -22.18
C GLY A 194 -31.37 -27.97 -22.09
N ARG A 195 -31.96 -28.42 -20.98
CA ARG A 195 -32.55 -29.76 -20.73
C ARG A 195 -31.58 -30.98 -20.78
N PRO A 196 -31.38 -31.73 -19.67
CA PRO A 196 -30.65 -32.99 -19.69
C PRO A 196 -31.53 -34.15 -20.22
N PRO A 197 -31.01 -35.02 -21.11
CA PRO A 197 -31.59 -36.34 -21.35
C PRO A 197 -31.17 -37.34 -20.26
N THR A 198 -31.89 -38.46 -20.20
CA THR A 198 -31.96 -39.41 -19.08
C THR A 198 -30.73 -40.32 -18.90
N LEU A 199 -30.56 -40.82 -17.66
CA LEU A 199 -29.61 -41.89 -17.31
C LEU A 199 -29.72 -43.10 -18.24
N ASN A 200 -28.57 -43.71 -18.56
CA ASN A 200 -28.38 -45.16 -18.59
C ASN A 200 -26.87 -45.51 -18.51
N ALA A 201 -26.54 -46.56 -17.76
CA ALA A 201 -25.24 -47.26 -17.68
C ALA A 201 -25.57 -48.78 -17.72
N PRO A 202 -24.68 -49.71 -18.16
CA PRO A 202 -23.34 -49.97 -17.59
C PRO A 202 -22.30 -50.44 -18.67
N ASP A 203 -21.17 -51.15 -18.45
CA ASP A 203 -20.51 -51.64 -17.21
C ASP A 203 -18.95 -51.76 -17.32
N ARG A 204 -18.32 -51.82 -16.13
CA ARG A 204 -17.18 -52.66 -15.70
C ARG A 204 -16.03 -53.11 -16.66
N SER A 205 -14.84 -52.58 -16.31
CA SER A 205 -13.53 -53.26 -16.07
C SER A 205 -12.43 -53.39 -17.15
N LEU A 206 -11.22 -52.91 -16.80
CA LEU A 206 -9.99 -53.69 -16.47
C LEU A 206 -8.93 -52.74 -15.84
N LYS A 207 -8.62 -52.82 -14.54
CA LYS A 207 -7.48 -53.50 -13.88
C LYS A 207 -6.04 -52.90 -14.03
N LYS A 208 -5.63 -52.19 -12.96
CA LYS A 208 -4.38 -52.32 -12.16
C LYS A 208 -3.01 -51.76 -12.62
N SER A 209 -2.24 -51.39 -11.57
CA SER A 209 -0.79 -51.09 -11.48
C SER A 209 -0.35 -49.69 -11.94
N THR A 210 0.55 -48.95 -11.25
CA THR A 210 1.50 -49.27 -10.15
C THR A 210 1.45 -48.26 -8.98
N ARG A 211 2.24 -48.49 -7.92
CA ARG A 211 2.27 -47.73 -6.64
C ARG A 211 3.71 -47.36 -6.26
N SER A 212 4.03 -46.07 -6.10
CA SER A 212 5.12 -45.47 -5.26
C SER A 212 5.13 -43.95 -5.50
N THR A 213 5.46 -43.02 -4.60
CA THR A 213 5.84 -43.05 -3.17
C THR A 213 5.31 -41.76 -2.52
N ALA A 214 5.01 -41.75 -1.22
CA ALA A 214 4.55 -40.53 -0.53
C ALA A 214 5.72 -39.78 0.15
N THR A 215 5.70 -38.44 0.09
CA THR A 215 6.48 -37.56 0.97
C THR A 215 5.57 -36.45 1.51
N ARG A 216 5.76 -36.05 2.77
CA ARG A 216 4.78 -35.31 3.59
C ARG A 216 4.66 -33.83 3.23
N SER A 217 3.45 -33.30 3.43
CA SER A 217 3.10 -31.87 3.47
C SER A 217 3.72 -31.15 4.69
N PRO A 218 3.70 -29.80 4.75
CA PRO A 218 2.63 -29.21 5.58
C PRO A 218 1.95 -27.93 5.04
N THR A 219 0.62 -28.02 4.99
CA THR A 219 -0.33 -27.04 5.56
C THR A 219 -0.50 -25.66 4.88
N LEU A 220 -1.54 -25.58 4.05
CA LEU A 220 -2.24 -24.34 3.71
C LEU A 220 -2.79 -23.63 4.97
N TRP A 221 -2.52 -22.33 5.08
CA TRP A 221 -3.37 -21.39 5.84
C TRP A 221 -4.09 -20.46 4.87
N LEU A 222 -5.30 -20.85 4.48
CA LEU A 222 -6.24 -19.96 3.80
C LEU A 222 -6.89 -19.05 4.85
N ALA A 223 -6.48 -17.78 4.88
CA ALA A 223 -7.16 -16.76 5.67
C ALA A 223 -8.52 -16.42 5.03
N ILE A 224 -9.61 -16.88 5.65
CA ILE A 224 -10.98 -16.51 5.29
C ILE A 224 -11.19 -15.03 5.67
N PRO A 225 -11.67 -14.15 4.77
CA PRO A 225 -12.05 -12.80 5.13
C PRO A 225 -13.32 -12.81 5.99
N THR A 226 -13.26 -12.24 7.18
CA THR A 226 -14.44 -12.06 8.05
C THR A 226 -15.41 -11.03 7.47
N PRO A 227 -16.72 -11.18 7.70
CA PRO A 227 -17.72 -10.22 7.23
C PRO A 227 -17.61 -8.89 7.99
N MET A 228 -17.87 -7.78 7.28
CA MET A 228 -17.93 -6.43 7.86
C MET A 228 -19.12 -6.31 8.83
N PRO A 229 -18.97 -5.61 9.98
CA PRO A 229 -20.09 -5.30 10.84
C PRO A 229 -21.03 -4.28 10.17
N THR A 230 -22.32 -4.44 10.38
CA THR A 230 -23.35 -3.50 9.90
C THR A 230 -23.33 -2.18 10.69
N PRO A 231 -23.67 -1.04 10.07
CA PRO A 231 -23.70 0.25 10.76
C PRO A 231 -24.87 0.31 11.76
N ILE A 232 -24.55 0.63 13.01
CA ILE A 232 -25.54 0.91 14.06
C ILE A 232 -26.26 2.22 13.72
N THR A 233 -27.58 2.18 13.65
CA THR A 233 -28.41 3.38 13.43
C THR A 233 -28.59 4.11 14.76
N VAL A 234 -28.12 5.36 14.84
CA VAL A 234 -28.33 6.24 16.00
C VAL A 234 -29.47 7.22 15.66
N PRO A 235 -30.52 7.36 16.49
CA PRO A 235 -31.62 8.25 16.21
C PRO A 235 -31.23 9.72 16.36
N THR A 236 -31.68 10.56 15.42
CA THR A 236 -31.45 12.01 15.42
C THR A 236 -32.35 12.69 16.47
N PRO A 237 -31.84 13.61 17.32
CA PRO A 237 -32.69 14.37 18.22
C PRO A 237 -33.50 15.43 17.45
N MET A 238 -34.78 15.57 17.81
CA MET A 238 -35.66 16.62 17.31
C MET A 238 -35.13 18.00 17.73
N LEU A 239 -35.07 18.94 16.78
CA LEU A 239 -34.88 20.36 17.09
C LEU A 239 -36.18 20.91 17.72
N ARG A 240 -35.99 21.75 18.75
CA ARG A 240 -37.03 22.63 19.33
C ARG A 240 -36.95 24.00 18.67
#